data_AF-A0AAW2QQX5-F1
#
_entry.id   AF-A0AAW2QQX5-F1
#
_cell.length_a   1.000
_cell.length_b   1.000
_cell.length_c   1.000
_cell.angle_alpha   90.00
_cell.angle_beta   90.00
_cell.angle_gamma   90.00
#
_symmetry.space_group_name_H-M   'P 1'
#
loop_
_entity.id
_entity.type
_entity.pdbx_description
1 polymer ?
#
loop_
_entity_poly.entity_id
_entity_poly.type
_entity_poly.pdbx_seq_one_letter_code
_entity_poly.pdbx_strand_id
1 'polypeptide(L)'
;MVRGLLGKLAGRSLSAAGKWQQQQLRRLNIHEYQGAELMSKHGINVPKGVAVGSVDEVRKVLQEVFPNQSEVVVKSQILAGGRGLGTFKSGLQGGVHIVKADQVEDIAGKMLGQILVTKQTGPQGKVVSKVYLCEKLSLVNEMYFAITLDRKSAGPLIIACKKGGTSIEDLAESHPELIVKVPIDVSIDINLNENVKRFLVDGIIDYITQEIENKR
;
A
#
# COMPACT_ATOMS: atom_id res chain seq x y z
N MET A 1 7.28 57.99 -38.06
CA MET A 1 6.04 57.50 -38.70
C MET A 1 6.45 56.69 -39.92
N VAL A 2 6.21 55.40 -40.09
CA VAL A 2 5.27 54.47 -39.44
C VAL A 2 6.01 53.14 -39.25
N ARG A 3 6.19 52.77 -37.98
CA ARG A 3 6.42 51.39 -37.54
C ARG A 3 5.14 50.62 -37.82
N GLY A 4 5.25 49.51 -38.55
CA GLY A 4 4.20 48.50 -38.54
C GLY A 4 3.86 47.99 -39.92
N LEU A 5 4.50 46.91 -40.34
CA LEU A 5 3.80 45.82 -41.05
C LEU A 5 4.63 44.53 -41.22
N LEU A 6 5.55 44.18 -40.30
CA LEU A 6 6.33 42.94 -40.40
C LEU A 6 6.21 42.00 -39.19
N GLY A 7 5.31 42.29 -38.25
CA GLY A 7 5.16 41.54 -36.99
C GLY A 7 4.03 40.50 -36.92
N LYS A 8 3.38 40.12 -38.03
CA LYS A 8 2.13 39.31 -37.97
C LYS A 8 2.12 37.98 -38.72
N LEU A 9 3.27 37.39 -39.04
CA LEU A 9 3.34 36.04 -39.64
C LEU A 9 4.16 35.00 -38.86
N ALA A 10 4.79 35.36 -37.74
CA ALA A 10 5.57 34.42 -36.91
C ALA A 10 4.80 33.93 -35.67
N GLY A 11 3.48 33.83 -35.75
CA GLY A 11 2.64 33.53 -34.58
C GLY A 11 1.44 32.69 -34.92
N ARG A 12 1.64 31.51 -35.51
CA ARG A 12 0.59 30.48 -35.68
C ARG A 12 1.13 29.16 -36.28
N SER A 13 2.11 28.52 -35.64
CA SER A 13 2.46 27.14 -36.02
C SER A 13 3.24 26.36 -34.95
N LEU A 14 2.89 26.51 -33.68
CA LEU A 14 3.27 25.55 -32.63
C LEU A 14 2.04 25.16 -31.80
N SER A 15 0.95 24.82 -32.50
CA SER A 15 -0.27 24.27 -31.88
C SER A 15 -0.52 22.80 -32.26
N ALA A 16 0.44 22.14 -32.91
CA ALA A 16 0.26 20.78 -33.41
C ALA A 16 1.27 19.75 -32.86
N ALA A 17 1.95 20.07 -31.76
CA ALA A 17 2.54 19.04 -30.92
C ALA A 17 1.57 18.79 -29.77
N GLY A 18 0.44 18.15 -30.08
CA GLY A 18 -0.36 17.48 -29.07
C GLY A 18 0.62 16.64 -28.24
N LYS A 19 0.72 16.95 -26.95
CA LYS A 19 1.66 16.29 -26.05
C LYS A 19 1.30 14.82 -26.00
N TRP A 20 1.91 14.04 -26.89
CA TRP A 20 2.13 12.61 -26.74
C TRP A 20 3.11 12.41 -25.58
N GLN A 21 2.75 12.90 -24.40
CA GLN A 21 3.36 12.43 -23.18
C GLN A 21 2.70 11.08 -22.94
N GLN A 22 3.21 10.06 -23.63
CA GLN A 22 2.90 8.66 -23.37
C GLN A 22 3.10 8.46 -21.88
N GLN A 23 1.99 8.47 -21.15
CA GLN A 23 2.02 8.34 -19.70
C GLN A 23 2.62 6.98 -19.43
N GLN A 24 3.78 6.96 -18.76
CA GLN A 24 4.53 5.74 -18.52
C GLN A 24 3.60 4.72 -17.84
N LEU A 25 3.26 3.64 -18.55
CA LEU A 25 2.38 2.61 -18.03
C LEU A 25 3.19 1.76 -17.06
N ARG A 26 2.89 1.88 -15.76
CA ARG A 26 3.45 1.01 -14.73
C ARG A 26 2.76 -0.35 -14.81
N ARG A 27 3.39 -1.30 -15.51
CA ARG A 27 2.85 -2.67 -15.68
C ARG A 27 3.23 -3.63 -14.56
N LEU A 28 3.99 -3.18 -13.58
CA LEU A 28 4.48 -4.02 -12.50
C LEU A 28 3.73 -3.71 -11.21
N ASN A 29 3.02 -4.73 -10.72
CA ASN A 29 2.56 -4.81 -9.34
C ASN A 29 3.13 -6.11 -8.75
N ILE A 30 3.51 -6.06 -7.48
CA ILE A 30 4.00 -7.22 -6.75
C ILE A 30 3.02 -7.58 -5.63
N HIS A 31 3.03 -8.84 -5.22
CA HIS A 31 2.23 -9.30 -4.09
C HIS A 31 2.82 -8.84 -2.75
N GLU A 32 2.01 -8.87 -1.69
CA GLU A 32 2.42 -8.49 -0.33
C GLU A 32 3.65 -9.26 0.13
N TYR A 33 3.70 -10.58 -0.07
CA TYR A 33 4.84 -11.40 0.34
C TYR A 33 6.15 -11.01 -0.38
N GLN A 34 6.06 -10.62 -1.66
CA GLN A 34 7.22 -10.18 -2.45
C GLN A 34 7.68 -8.80 -2.00
N GLY A 35 6.74 -7.91 -1.70
CA GLY A 35 7.02 -6.60 -1.12
C GLY A 35 7.68 -6.73 0.25
N ALA A 36 7.16 -7.60 1.12
CA ALA A 36 7.72 -7.88 2.44
C ALA A 36 9.15 -8.40 2.35
N GLU A 37 9.40 -9.37 1.46
CA GLU A 37 10.75 -9.89 1.20
C GLU A 37 11.72 -8.79 0.73
N LEU A 38 11.29 -7.95 -0.22
CA LEU A 38 12.11 -6.85 -0.73
C LEU A 38 12.42 -5.82 0.36
N MET A 39 11.43 -5.45 1.17
CA MET A 39 11.57 -4.54 2.30
C MET A 39 12.55 -5.10 3.35
N SER A 40 12.40 -6.38 3.72
CA SER A 40 13.28 -7.05 4.67
C SER A 40 14.74 -7.06 4.20
N LYS A 41 14.99 -7.34 2.92
CA LYS A 41 16.34 -7.30 2.32
C LYS A 41 17.03 -5.94 2.44
N HIS A 42 16.26 -4.87 2.60
CA HIS A 42 16.77 -3.50 2.78
C HIS A 42 16.64 -3.01 4.23
N GLY A 43 16.50 -3.92 5.20
CA GLY A 43 16.52 -3.58 6.63
C GLY A 43 15.21 -2.99 7.16
N ILE A 44 14.12 -3.05 6.40
CA ILE A 44 12.80 -2.64 6.89
C ILE A 44 12.18 -3.81 7.66
N ASN A 45 11.75 -3.55 8.89
CA ASN A 45 11.07 -4.54 9.71
C ASN A 45 9.74 -4.93 9.07
N VAL A 46 9.58 -6.22 8.81
CA VAL A 46 8.34 -6.81 8.32
C VAL A 46 7.99 -8.03 9.17
N PRO A 47 6.70 -8.35 9.36
CA PRO A 47 6.32 -9.57 10.06
C PRO A 47 6.88 -10.79 9.34
N LYS A 48 7.39 -11.76 10.09
CA LYS A 48 7.81 -13.06 9.55
C LYS A 48 6.63 -13.71 8.84
N GLY A 49 6.83 -14.10 7.59
CA GLY A 49 5.77 -14.76 6.83
C GLY A 49 6.28 -15.57 5.66
N VAL A 50 5.45 -16.52 5.21
CA VAL A 50 5.74 -17.41 4.08
C VAL A 50 4.50 -17.53 3.19
N ALA A 51 4.70 -17.39 1.88
CA ALA A 51 3.63 -17.57 0.90
C ALA A 51 3.59 -19.03 0.43
N VAL A 52 2.40 -19.63 0.48
CA VAL A 52 2.15 -21.03 0.16
C VAL A 52 1.03 -21.15 -0.85
N GLY A 53 1.14 -22.15 -1.73
CA GLY A 53 0.18 -22.43 -2.80
C GLY A 53 -0.63 -23.72 -2.60
N SER A 54 -0.33 -24.51 -1.56
CA SER A 54 -1.02 -25.76 -1.26
C SER A 54 -1.19 -25.98 0.24
N VAL A 55 -2.15 -26.83 0.62
CA VAL A 55 -2.38 -27.21 2.03
C VAL A 55 -1.19 -27.98 2.61
N ASP A 56 -0.49 -28.77 1.79
CA ASP A 56 0.71 -29.48 2.26
C ASP A 56 1.87 -28.53 2.58
N GLU A 57 2.03 -27.44 1.81
CA GLU A 57 2.97 -26.38 2.13
C GLU A 57 2.58 -25.64 3.41
N VAL A 58 1.27 -25.43 3.65
CA VAL A 58 0.78 -24.83 4.92
C VAL A 58 1.26 -25.65 6.11
N ARG A 59 1.09 -26.98 6.09
CA ARG A 59 1.48 -27.87 7.19
C ARG A 59 2.99 -27.80 7.47
N LYS A 60 3.80 -27.82 6.42
CA LYS A 60 5.27 -27.69 6.53
C LYS A 60 5.66 -26.35 7.17
N VAL A 61 5.06 -25.26 6.70
CA VAL A 61 5.32 -23.92 7.24
C VAL A 61 4.93 -23.80 8.72
N LEU A 62 3.81 -24.39 9.13
CA LEU A 62 3.41 -24.40 10.54
C LEU A 62 4.44 -25.13 11.43
N GLN A 63 4.97 -26.25 10.96
CA GLN A 63 5.97 -27.03 11.69
C GLN A 63 7.35 -26.38 11.72
N GLU A 64 7.81 -25.81 10.61
CA GLU A 64 9.17 -25.30 10.48
C GLU A 64 9.30 -23.83 10.91
N VAL A 65 8.29 -23.02 10.62
CA VAL A 65 8.38 -21.56 10.72
C VAL A 65 7.61 -21.02 11.92
N PHE A 66 6.50 -21.66 12.28
CA PHE A 66 5.60 -21.26 13.37
C PHE A 66 5.33 -22.36 14.43
N PRO A 67 6.33 -23.19 14.84
CA PRO A 67 6.08 -24.36 15.69
C PRO A 67 5.46 -24.05 17.06
N ASN A 68 5.72 -22.84 17.58
CA ASN A 68 5.30 -22.40 18.92
C ASN A 68 4.25 -21.29 18.88
N GLN A 69 3.69 -20.98 17.70
CA GLN A 69 2.74 -19.89 17.58
C GLN A 69 1.32 -20.39 17.84
N SER A 70 0.61 -19.76 18.78
CA SER A 70 -0.79 -20.11 19.07
C SER A 70 -1.75 -19.65 17.96
N GLU A 71 -1.43 -18.53 17.32
CA GLU A 71 -2.26 -17.89 16.29
C GLU A 71 -1.42 -17.38 15.12
N VAL A 72 -1.93 -17.57 13.91
CA VAL A 72 -1.29 -17.21 12.65
C VAL A 72 -2.27 -16.40 11.82
N VAL A 73 -1.76 -15.45 11.03
CA VAL A 73 -2.58 -14.66 10.11
C VAL A 73 -2.51 -15.27 8.71
N VAL A 74 -3.65 -15.64 8.15
CA VAL A 74 -3.79 -16.17 6.78
C VAL A 74 -4.31 -15.07 5.86
N LYS A 75 -3.53 -14.67 4.86
CA LYS A 75 -3.86 -13.54 3.97
C LYS A 75 -3.90 -13.96 2.50
N SER A 76 -5.03 -13.74 1.82
CA SER A 76 -5.15 -13.95 0.37
C SER A 76 -4.14 -13.11 -0.40
N GLN A 77 -3.40 -13.71 -1.32
CA GLN A 77 -2.48 -12.98 -2.21
C GLN A 77 -3.13 -12.70 -3.55
N ILE A 78 -3.75 -11.52 -3.67
CA ILE A 78 -4.27 -10.98 -4.93
C ILE A 78 -3.75 -9.56 -5.13
N LEU A 79 -3.63 -9.12 -6.38
CA LEU A 79 -3.23 -7.75 -6.74
C LEU A 79 -4.44 -6.81 -6.67
N ALA A 80 -4.99 -6.67 -5.47
CA ALA A 80 -6.06 -5.73 -5.13
C ALA A 80 -6.09 -5.50 -3.61
N GLY A 81 -6.46 -4.29 -3.21
CA GLY A 81 -6.75 -3.92 -1.82
C GLY A 81 -8.15 -4.34 -1.37
N GLY A 82 -8.48 -4.01 -0.11
CA GLY A 82 -9.79 -4.31 0.49
C GLY A 82 -10.04 -5.78 0.80
N ARG A 83 -8.97 -6.58 0.92
CA ARG A 83 -9.06 -8.04 1.13
C ARG A 83 -9.77 -8.41 2.42
N GLY A 84 -9.51 -7.71 3.53
CA GLY A 84 -10.13 -8.00 4.82
C GLY A 84 -11.65 -7.87 4.82
N LEU A 85 -12.19 -6.93 4.04
CA LEU A 85 -13.64 -6.72 3.85
C LEU A 85 -14.21 -7.46 2.62
N GLY A 86 -13.37 -8.23 1.92
CA GLY A 86 -13.79 -8.96 0.74
C GLY A 86 -14.64 -10.18 1.09
N THR A 87 -15.33 -10.73 0.08
CA THR A 87 -16.14 -11.93 0.21
C THR A 87 -15.76 -12.92 -0.87
N PHE A 88 -15.55 -14.17 -0.52
CA PHE A 88 -15.34 -15.23 -1.49
C PHE A 88 -16.65 -15.64 -2.13
N LYS A 89 -16.62 -16.03 -3.40
CA LYS A 89 -17.81 -16.57 -4.10
C LYS A 89 -18.36 -17.86 -3.47
N SER A 90 -17.54 -18.58 -2.71
CA SER A 90 -17.95 -19.74 -1.90
C SER A 90 -18.77 -19.37 -0.66
N GLY A 91 -18.87 -18.09 -0.31
CA GLY A 91 -19.58 -17.58 0.86
C GLY A 91 -18.68 -17.25 2.07
N LEU A 92 -17.39 -17.63 2.04
CA LEU A 92 -16.44 -17.25 3.09
C LEU A 92 -16.27 -15.72 3.13
N GLN A 93 -16.42 -15.12 4.31
CA GLN A 93 -16.24 -13.69 4.52
C GLN A 93 -14.80 -13.37 4.90
N GLY A 94 -14.24 -12.31 4.34
CA GLY A 94 -12.88 -11.85 4.57
C GLY A 94 -11.82 -12.65 3.83
N GLY A 95 -10.82 -11.95 3.28
CA GLY A 95 -9.59 -12.50 2.71
C GLY A 95 -8.38 -12.42 3.64
N VAL A 96 -8.58 -12.01 4.88
CA VAL A 96 -7.54 -11.91 5.93
C VAL A 96 -8.13 -12.45 7.22
N HIS A 97 -7.53 -13.50 7.76
CA HIS A 97 -8.04 -14.21 8.94
C HIS A 97 -6.94 -14.36 9.99
N ILE A 98 -7.25 -14.06 11.24
CA ILE A 98 -6.42 -14.43 12.39
C ILE A 98 -7.02 -15.70 12.97
N VAL A 99 -6.27 -16.79 12.96
CA VAL A 99 -6.77 -18.13 13.29
C VAL A 99 -5.80 -18.84 14.20
N LYS A 100 -6.32 -19.77 15.00
CA LYS A 100 -5.49 -20.66 15.80
C LYS A 100 -4.69 -21.59 14.89
N ALA A 101 -3.51 -22.03 15.33
CA ALA A 101 -2.61 -22.85 14.53
C ALA A 101 -3.25 -24.13 13.96
N ASP A 102 -4.16 -24.76 14.72
CA ASP A 102 -4.91 -25.95 14.31
C ASP A 102 -5.99 -25.69 13.23
N GLN A 103 -6.38 -24.43 13.03
CA GLN A 103 -7.40 -24.01 12.06
C GLN A 103 -6.81 -23.45 10.77
N VAL A 104 -5.49 -23.25 10.70
CA VAL A 104 -4.82 -22.62 9.55
C VAL A 104 -5.02 -23.43 8.27
N GLU A 105 -4.91 -24.77 8.34
CA GLU A 105 -5.07 -25.64 7.17
C GLU A 105 -6.48 -25.54 6.57
N ASP A 106 -7.52 -25.56 7.41
CA ASP A 106 -8.93 -25.46 6.99
C ASP A 106 -9.21 -24.12 6.30
N ILE A 107 -8.77 -23.02 6.93
CA ILE A 107 -8.98 -21.67 6.38
C ILE A 107 -8.19 -21.47 5.09
N ALA A 108 -6.93 -21.90 5.04
CA ALA A 108 -6.14 -21.84 3.81
C ALA A 108 -6.77 -22.68 2.69
N GLY A 109 -7.28 -23.87 2.99
CA GLY A 109 -7.98 -24.73 2.03
C GLY A 109 -9.27 -24.11 1.47
N LYS A 110 -10.00 -23.34 2.29
CA LYS A 110 -11.19 -22.58 1.85
C LYS A 110 -10.85 -21.34 1.01
N MET A 111 -9.60 -20.87 1.07
CA MET A 111 -9.15 -19.68 0.33
C MET A 111 -8.45 -20.04 -0.98
N LEU A 112 -7.56 -21.04 -0.96
CA LEU A 112 -6.75 -21.44 -2.12
C LEU A 112 -7.62 -21.94 -3.29
N GLY A 113 -7.34 -21.44 -4.48
CA GLY A 113 -8.08 -21.73 -5.70
C GLY A 113 -9.45 -21.05 -5.80
N GLN A 114 -9.93 -20.41 -4.72
CA GLN A 114 -11.23 -19.73 -4.71
C GLN A 114 -11.13 -18.29 -5.22
N ILE A 115 -12.29 -17.70 -5.53
CA ILE A 115 -12.40 -16.34 -6.06
C ILE A 115 -12.77 -15.39 -4.93
N LEU A 116 -11.88 -14.45 -4.61
CA LEU A 116 -12.12 -13.36 -3.66
C LEU A 116 -12.62 -12.12 -4.40
N VAL A 117 -13.73 -11.56 -3.94
CA VAL A 117 -14.31 -10.30 -4.43
C VAL A 117 -14.04 -9.20 -3.40
N THR A 118 -13.52 -8.05 -3.86
CA THR A 118 -13.33 -6.84 -3.05
C THR A 118 -13.89 -5.63 -3.80
N LYS A 119 -14.02 -4.48 -3.11
CA LYS A 119 -14.40 -3.18 -3.73
C LYS A 119 -13.52 -2.85 -4.95
N GLN A 120 -12.25 -3.23 -4.95
CA GLN A 120 -11.29 -2.94 -6.01
C GLN A 120 -11.26 -3.98 -7.13
N THR A 121 -11.66 -5.24 -6.87
CA THR A 121 -11.65 -6.28 -7.91
C THR A 121 -12.88 -6.23 -8.80
N GLY A 122 -13.98 -5.62 -8.34
CA GLY A 122 -15.30 -5.75 -8.96
C GLY A 122 -15.91 -7.16 -8.81
N PRO A 123 -17.15 -7.38 -9.31
CA PRO A 123 -17.91 -8.63 -9.14
C PRO A 123 -17.23 -9.88 -9.71
N GLN A 124 -16.32 -9.72 -10.67
CA GLN A 124 -15.53 -10.80 -11.23
C GLN A 124 -14.60 -11.45 -10.19
N GLY A 125 -14.11 -10.66 -9.22
CA GLY A 125 -13.14 -11.10 -8.23
C GLY A 125 -11.77 -11.47 -8.82
N LYS A 126 -10.91 -12.06 -7.99
CA LYS A 126 -9.62 -12.64 -8.39
C LYS A 126 -9.42 -14.00 -7.73
N VAL A 127 -8.83 -14.93 -8.48
CA VAL A 127 -8.44 -16.24 -7.96
C VAL A 127 -7.29 -16.06 -6.97
N VAL A 128 -7.40 -16.71 -5.81
CA VAL A 128 -6.37 -16.76 -4.79
C VAL A 128 -5.50 -17.99 -5.03
N SER A 129 -4.42 -17.84 -5.79
CA SER A 129 -3.49 -18.96 -6.08
C SER A 129 -2.48 -19.21 -4.94
N LYS A 130 -2.27 -18.21 -4.07
CA LYS A 130 -1.43 -18.31 -2.88
C LYS A 130 -2.08 -17.62 -1.69
N VAL A 131 -1.76 -18.12 -0.51
CA VAL A 131 -2.01 -17.44 0.77
C VAL A 131 -0.68 -17.10 1.44
N TYR A 132 -0.64 -16.03 2.21
CA TYR A 132 0.52 -15.59 2.96
C TYR A 132 0.26 -15.82 4.44
N LEU A 133 1.01 -16.76 5.02
CA LEU A 133 0.98 -17.09 6.45
C LEU A 133 1.95 -16.17 7.16
N CYS A 134 1.44 -15.33 8.07
CA CYS A 134 2.25 -14.39 8.84
C CYS A 134 2.14 -14.66 10.33
N GLU A 135 3.19 -14.34 11.07
CA GLU A 135 3.08 -14.23 12.53
C GLU A 135 2.01 -13.21 12.92
N LYS A 136 1.27 -13.52 13.98
CA LYS A 136 0.39 -12.55 14.63
C LYS A 136 1.25 -11.59 15.45
N LEU A 137 1.15 -10.30 15.13
CA LEU A 137 1.71 -9.23 15.94
C LEU A 137 0.62 -8.60 16.81
N SER A 138 0.99 -8.18 18.02
CA SER A 138 0.15 -7.36 18.88
C SER A 138 0.27 -5.90 18.44
N LEU A 139 -0.76 -5.40 17.76
CA LEU A 139 -0.81 -4.03 17.28
C LEU A 139 -1.21 -3.10 18.44
N VAL A 140 -0.32 -2.18 18.81
CA VAL A 140 -0.64 -1.10 19.75
C VAL A 140 -1.23 0.10 19.00
N ASN A 141 -0.63 0.44 17.86
CA ASN A 141 -1.06 1.51 16.97
C ASN A 141 -0.98 1.03 15.52
N GLU A 142 -1.87 1.53 14.66
CA GLU A 142 -1.87 1.26 13.23
C GLU A 142 -1.93 2.58 12.45
N MET A 143 -1.01 2.78 11.52
CA MET A 143 -0.87 4.01 10.75
C MET A 143 -0.86 3.72 9.25
N TYR A 144 -1.24 4.70 8.44
CA TYR A 144 -1.03 4.67 7.00
C TYR A 144 0.27 5.41 6.65
N PHE A 145 1.08 4.82 5.78
CA PHE A 145 2.28 5.43 5.24
C PHE A 145 2.48 5.00 3.78
N ALA A 146 2.76 5.95 2.91
CA ALA A 146 3.06 5.70 1.50
C ALA A 146 4.08 6.71 0.97
N ILE A 147 4.91 6.26 0.04
CA ILE A 147 5.79 7.11 -0.75
C ILE A 147 5.35 6.95 -2.21
N THR A 148 5.10 8.06 -2.88
CA THR A 148 4.75 8.08 -4.30
C THR A 148 5.49 9.20 -5.02
N LEU A 149 5.52 9.16 -6.35
CA LEU A 149 6.01 10.27 -7.16
C LEU A 149 4.83 11.21 -7.45
N ASP A 150 4.90 12.43 -6.94
CA ASP A 150 3.92 13.46 -7.19
C ASP A 150 4.28 14.27 -8.45
N ARG A 151 3.26 14.52 -9.27
CA ARG A 151 3.41 15.27 -10.52
C ARG A 151 3.47 16.77 -10.29
N LYS A 152 2.86 17.27 -9.21
CA LYS A 152 2.83 18.71 -8.93
C LYS A 152 4.18 19.17 -8.39
N SER A 153 4.76 18.43 -7.44
CA SER A 153 6.11 18.69 -6.93
C SER A 153 7.23 18.18 -7.84
N ALA A 154 6.90 17.36 -8.84
CA ALA A 154 7.86 16.67 -9.71
C ALA A 154 8.91 15.85 -8.94
N GLY A 155 8.52 15.30 -7.79
CA GLY A 155 9.42 14.58 -6.89
C GLY A 155 8.69 13.57 -5.99
N PRO A 156 9.41 12.90 -5.10
CA PRO A 156 8.81 12.00 -4.12
C PRO A 156 7.90 12.78 -3.15
N LEU A 157 6.82 12.15 -2.75
CA LEU A 157 5.83 12.64 -1.81
C LEU A 157 5.56 11.55 -0.79
N ILE A 158 5.73 11.88 0.48
CA ILE A 158 5.24 11.05 1.58
C ILE A 158 3.78 11.41 1.85
N ILE A 159 2.96 10.38 2.04
CA ILE A 159 1.58 10.48 2.50
C ILE A 159 1.46 9.65 3.77
N ALA A 160 0.98 10.26 4.85
CA ALA A 160 0.83 9.59 6.14
C ALA A 160 -0.50 9.94 6.82
N CYS A 161 -1.01 9.02 7.63
CA CYS A 161 -2.19 9.24 8.46
C CYS A 161 -2.10 8.38 9.73
N LYS A 162 -2.47 8.95 10.88
CA LYS A 162 -2.45 8.25 12.19
C LYS A 162 -3.52 7.16 12.28
N LYS A 163 -4.53 7.20 11.42
CA LYS A 163 -5.58 6.20 11.32
C LYS A 163 -5.25 5.22 10.18
N GLY A 164 -4.60 4.12 10.52
CA GLY A 164 -4.39 2.98 9.61
C GLY A 164 -5.60 2.03 9.56
N GLY A 165 -5.43 0.89 8.89
CA GLY A 165 -6.42 -0.21 8.87
C GLY A 165 -7.64 -0.02 7.97
N THR A 166 -7.83 1.16 7.39
CA THR A 166 -8.93 1.48 6.47
C THR A 166 -8.43 1.95 5.10
N SER A 167 -9.34 2.09 4.14
CA SER A 167 -9.04 2.69 2.83
C SER A 167 -8.64 4.16 3.00
N ILE A 168 -7.47 4.51 2.46
CA ILE A 168 -7.00 5.90 2.45
C ILE A 168 -7.86 6.77 1.54
N GLU A 169 -8.47 6.18 0.51
CA GLU A 169 -9.39 6.86 -0.39
C GLU A 169 -10.66 7.29 0.35
N ASP A 170 -11.23 6.39 1.16
CA ASP A 170 -12.40 6.69 1.99
C ASP A 170 -12.06 7.75 3.06
N LEU A 171 -10.84 7.73 3.63
CA LEU A 171 -10.36 8.79 4.54
C LEU A 171 -10.15 10.13 3.84
N ALA A 172 -9.68 10.14 2.60
CA ALA A 172 -9.46 11.38 1.85
C ALA A 172 -10.78 12.11 1.54
N GLU A 173 -11.89 11.38 1.45
CA GLU A 173 -13.22 11.93 1.24
C GLU A 173 -13.88 12.37 2.56
N SER A 174 -13.83 11.52 3.60
CA SER A 174 -14.53 11.74 4.86
C SER A 174 -13.76 12.62 5.86
N HIS A 175 -12.43 12.49 5.89
CA HIS A 175 -11.55 13.09 6.88
C HIS A 175 -10.20 13.53 6.27
N PRO A 176 -10.22 14.42 5.24
CA PRO A 176 -8.99 14.85 4.55
C PRO A 176 -7.97 15.51 5.49
N GLU A 177 -8.41 16.08 6.60
CA GLU A 177 -7.58 16.71 7.64
C GLU A 177 -6.64 15.73 8.36
N LEU A 178 -6.95 14.43 8.35
CA LEU A 178 -6.11 13.41 8.98
C LEU A 178 -4.92 12.99 8.10
N ILE A 179 -4.92 13.41 6.83
CA ILE A 179 -3.92 13.02 5.84
C ILE A 179 -2.86 14.09 5.71
N VAL A 180 -1.63 13.74 6.06
CA VAL A 180 -0.46 14.59 5.92
C VAL A 180 0.26 14.25 4.63
N LYS A 181 0.69 15.29 3.89
CA LYS A 181 1.42 15.17 2.64
C LYS A 181 2.71 15.98 2.71
N VAL A 182 3.85 15.33 2.55
CA VAL A 182 5.18 15.93 2.73
C VAL A 182 6.00 15.72 1.45
N PRO A 183 6.21 16.75 0.62
CA PRO A 183 7.09 16.63 -0.54
C PRO A 183 8.54 16.46 -0.09
N ILE A 184 9.30 15.60 -0.77
CA ILE A 184 10.72 15.40 -0.53
C ILE A 184 11.51 16.07 -1.65
N ASP A 185 12.47 16.91 -1.27
CA ASP A 185 13.47 17.44 -2.20
C ASP A 185 14.59 16.41 -2.39
N VAL A 186 14.73 15.91 -3.62
CA VAL A 186 15.75 14.92 -3.98
C VAL A 186 17.17 15.49 -4.03
N SER A 187 17.32 16.81 -4.03
CA SER A 187 18.63 17.46 -3.94
C SER A 187 19.19 17.47 -2.52
N ILE A 188 18.36 17.16 -1.51
CA ILE A 188 18.73 17.12 -0.10
C ILE A 188 18.91 15.67 0.33
N ASP A 189 20.04 15.37 0.96
CA ASP A 189 20.24 14.05 1.59
C ASP A 189 19.42 13.96 2.88
N ILE A 190 18.42 13.10 2.87
CA ILE A 190 17.53 12.82 4.00
C ILE A 190 18.27 12.20 5.20
N ASN A 191 19.44 11.58 4.99
CA ASN A 191 20.24 11.00 6.07
C ASN A 191 21.09 12.05 6.79
N LEU A 192 21.37 13.18 6.14
CA LEU A 192 22.19 14.26 6.70
C LEU A 192 21.35 15.34 7.40
N ASN A 193 20.03 15.30 7.22
CA ASN A 193 19.12 16.27 7.81
C ASN A 193 18.35 15.64 8.98
N GLU A 194 18.94 15.70 10.17
CA GLU A 194 18.34 15.21 11.42
C GLU A 194 16.95 15.81 11.70
N ASN A 195 16.66 17.02 11.21
CA ASN A 195 15.31 17.60 11.32
C ASN A 195 14.30 16.90 10.42
N VAL A 196 14.69 16.47 9.22
CA VAL A 196 13.83 15.67 8.32
C VAL A 196 13.65 14.28 8.89
N LYS A 197 14.72 13.63 9.38
CA LYS A 197 14.66 12.31 9.99
C LYS A 197 13.77 12.29 11.24
N ARG A 198 13.96 13.27 12.12
CA ARG A 198 13.12 13.48 13.31
C ARG A 198 11.70 13.86 12.91
N PHE A 199 11.50 14.68 11.87
CA PHE A 199 10.17 15.01 11.36
C PHE A 199 9.45 13.81 10.75
N LEU A 200 10.14 12.85 10.13
CA LEU A 200 9.53 11.67 9.54
C LEU A 200 9.20 10.58 10.57
N VAL A 201 10.02 10.43 11.61
CA VAL A 201 9.87 9.40 12.66
C VAL A 201 9.01 9.90 13.81
N ASP A 202 9.38 11.02 14.42
CA ASP A 202 8.68 11.62 15.56
C ASP A 202 7.67 12.66 15.08
N GLY A 203 8.06 13.49 14.10
CA GLY A 203 7.27 14.62 13.65
C GLY A 203 6.05 14.24 12.82
N ILE A 204 5.96 13.08 12.15
CA ILE A 204 4.70 12.67 11.51
C ILE A 204 3.70 12.34 12.62
N ILE A 205 4.14 11.67 13.69
CA ILE A 205 3.30 11.33 14.83
C ILE A 205 2.92 12.59 15.63
N ASP A 206 3.88 13.47 15.90
CA ASP A 206 3.71 14.71 16.67
C ASP A 206 2.97 15.79 15.87
N TYR A 207 3.27 15.97 14.58
CA TYR A 207 2.54 16.87 13.67
C TYR A 207 1.10 16.40 13.48
N ILE A 208 0.85 15.10 13.30
CA ILE A 208 -0.52 14.59 13.26
C ILE A 208 -1.23 14.84 14.61
N THR A 209 -0.54 14.74 15.73
CA THR A 209 -1.14 14.96 17.06
C THR A 209 -1.39 16.47 17.33
N GLN A 210 -0.47 17.36 16.97
CA GLN A 210 -0.57 18.80 17.17
C GLN A 210 -1.49 19.52 16.16
N GLU A 211 -1.53 19.13 14.87
CA GLU A 211 -2.48 19.72 13.91
C GLU A 211 -3.94 19.34 14.19
N ILE A 212 -4.19 18.15 14.76
CA ILE A 212 -5.54 17.73 15.17
C ILE A 212 -5.98 18.46 16.45
N GLU A 213 -5.05 18.73 17.39
CA GLU A 213 -5.35 19.48 18.62
C GLU A 213 -5.53 20.99 18.38
N ASN A 214 -4.75 21.60 17.48
CA ASN A 214 -4.85 23.03 17.15
C ASN A 214 -6.01 23.39 16.22
N LYS A 215 -6.79 22.41 15.75
CA LYS A 215 -8.02 22.62 14.94
C LYS A 215 -9.32 22.33 15.70
N ARG A 216 -9.25 22.22 17.04
CA ARG A 216 -10.42 22.21 17.93
C ARG A 216 -10.72 23.59 18.50
#